data_AF-A0A6P0RGZ6-F1
#
_entry.id   AF-A0A6P0RGZ6-F1
#
_cell.length_a   1.000
_cell.length_b   1.000
_cell.length_c   1.000
_cell.angle_alpha   90.00
_cell.angle_beta   90.00
_cell.angle_gamma   90.00
#
_symmetry.space_group_name_H-M   'P 1'
#
loop_
_entity.id
_entity.type
_entity.pdbx_description
1 polymer ?
#
loop_
_entity_poly.entity_id
_entity_poly.type
_entity_poly.pdbx_seq_one_letter_code
_entity_poly.pdbx_strand_id
1 'polypeptide(L)'
;MNISLNSEQIDLIQQKVKSGRYQDANEVIVEAFRLLEERDRNYQIWIEETQEKVDIAIEEIRRGEGINGEIVINQLKDKLRQSPPNPKQKQPRPIGLCEGEFVVPDDFNYPLPEEIIDLFTNH
;
A
#
# COMPACT_ATOMS: atom_id res chain seq x y z
N MET A 1 7.51 -21.53 27.45
CA MET A 1 7.29 -20.07 27.51
C MET A 1 5.80 -19.85 27.75
N ASN A 2 5.40 -18.90 28.59
CA ASN A 2 3.98 -18.56 28.79
C ASN A 2 3.67 -17.29 27.99
N ILE A 3 2.60 -17.29 27.21
CA ILE A 3 2.19 -16.14 26.39
C ILE A 3 0.85 -15.64 26.94
N SER A 4 0.80 -14.37 27.36
CA SER A 4 -0.42 -13.71 27.81
C SER A 4 -0.97 -12.84 26.69
N LEU A 5 -2.22 -13.08 26.31
CA LEU A 5 -2.95 -12.22 25.37
C LEU A 5 -3.66 -11.11 26.13
N ASN A 6 -3.64 -9.90 25.58
CA ASN A 6 -4.45 -8.79 26.10
C ASN A 6 -5.90 -8.89 25.57
N SER A 7 -6.80 -8.07 26.12
CA SER A 7 -8.22 -8.09 25.73
C SER A 7 -8.44 -7.82 24.24
N GLU A 8 -7.71 -6.87 23.66
CA GLU A 8 -7.81 -6.51 22.24
C GLU A 8 -7.41 -7.68 21.31
N GLN A 9 -6.34 -8.39 21.66
CA GLN A 9 -5.88 -9.57 20.93
C GLN A 9 -6.89 -10.71 21.01
N ILE A 10 -7.52 -10.90 22.17
CA ILE A 10 -8.58 -11.90 22.36
C ILE A 10 -9.79 -11.55 21.49
N ASP A 11 -10.24 -10.28 21.51
CA ASP A 11 -11.38 -9.83 20.73
C ASP A 11 -11.12 -9.96 19.22
N LEU A 12 -9.92 -9.62 18.76
CA LEU A 12 -9.51 -9.79 17.37
C LEU A 12 -9.53 -11.26 16.93
N ILE A 13 -8.96 -12.17 17.74
CA ILE A 13 -8.98 -13.61 17.45
C ILE A 13 -10.43 -14.10 17.38
N GLN A 14 -11.28 -13.71 18.31
CA GLN A 14 -12.70 -14.07 18.30
C GLN A 14 -13.42 -13.55 17.05
N GLN A 15 -13.15 -12.31 16.63
CA GLN A 15 -13.72 -11.74 15.41
C GLN A 15 -13.29 -12.55 14.17
N LYS A 16 -12.01 -12.94 14.08
CA LYS A 16 -11.49 -13.73 12.97
C LYS A 16 -12.09 -15.13 12.91
N VAL A 17 -12.25 -15.80 14.05
CA VAL A 17 -12.95 -17.10 14.10
C VAL A 17 -14.44 -16.95 13.76
N LYS A 18 -15.13 -15.94 14.31
CA LYS A 18 -16.55 -15.65 14.01
C LYS A 18 -16.80 -15.35 12.53
N SER A 19 -15.80 -14.83 11.81
CA SER A 19 -15.90 -14.60 10.36
C SER A 19 -16.00 -15.89 9.53
N GLY A 20 -15.75 -17.05 10.14
CA GLY A 20 -15.74 -18.35 9.46
C GLY A 20 -14.49 -18.62 8.62
N ARG A 21 -13.56 -17.65 8.53
CA ARG A 21 -12.28 -17.79 7.81
C ARG A 21 -11.27 -18.69 8.52
N TYR A 22 -11.44 -18.90 9.83
CA TYR A 22 -10.58 -19.73 10.67
C TYR A 22 -11.43 -20.63 11.55
N GLN A 23 -11.03 -21.89 11.69
CA GLN A 23 -11.72 -22.91 12.46
C GLN A 23 -11.61 -22.65 13.97
N ASP A 24 -10.45 -22.17 14.43
CA ASP A 24 -10.20 -21.89 15.85
C ASP A 24 -9.14 -20.79 16.06
N ALA A 25 -8.92 -20.45 17.34
CA ALA A 25 -7.94 -19.45 17.75
C ALA A 25 -6.49 -19.83 17.40
N ASN A 26 -6.16 -21.12 17.39
CA ASN A 26 -4.82 -21.60 17.12
C ASN A 26 -4.47 -21.38 15.64
N GLU A 27 -5.40 -21.60 14.72
CA GLU A 27 -5.21 -21.32 13.30
C GLU A 27 -4.92 -19.83 13.04
N VAL A 28 -5.64 -18.92 13.71
CA VAL A 28 -5.38 -17.47 13.63
C VAL A 28 -3.97 -17.14 14.12
N ILE A 29 -3.53 -17.75 15.22
CA ILE A 29 -2.20 -17.52 15.80
C ILE A 29 -1.09 -18.07 14.90
N VAL A 30 -1.28 -19.26 14.31
CA VAL A 30 -0.33 -19.84 13.36
C VAL A 30 -0.17 -18.94 12.14
N GLU A 31 -1.27 -18.46 11.58
CA GLU A 31 -1.23 -17.54 10.43
C GLU A 31 -0.58 -16.21 10.80
N ALA A 32 -0.84 -15.68 12.02
CA ALA A 32 -0.18 -14.47 12.50
C ALA A 32 1.35 -14.63 12.58
N PHE A 33 1.84 -15.77 13.08
CA PHE A 33 3.29 -16.04 13.11
C PHE A 33 3.87 -16.20 11.72
N ARG A 34 3.15 -16.84 10.79
CA ARG A 34 3.58 -16.95 9.40
C ARG A 34 3.74 -15.58 8.74
N LEU A 35 2.74 -14.70 8.91
CA LEU A 35 2.79 -13.34 8.37
C LEU A 35 3.92 -12.51 9.01
N LEU A 36 4.18 -12.71 10.31
CA LEU A 36 5.31 -12.07 10.99
C LEU A 36 6.64 -12.52 10.38
N GLU A 37 6.84 -13.83 10.19
CA GLU A 37 8.07 -14.37 9.59
C GLU A 37 8.26 -13.87 8.15
N GLU A 38 7.18 -13.85 7.35
CA GLU A 38 7.22 -13.33 5.99
C GLU A 38 7.61 -11.85 5.96
N ARG A 39 6.99 -11.04 6.83
CA ARG A 39 7.32 -9.62 6.95
C ARG A 39 8.77 -9.41 7.35
N ASP A 40 9.26 -10.15 8.34
CA ASP A 40 10.63 -10.01 8.85
C ASP A 40 11.66 -10.45 7.80
N ARG A 41 11.36 -11.52 7.03
CA ARG A 41 12.16 -11.94 5.87
C ARG A 41 12.20 -10.86 4.77
N ASN A 42 11.04 -10.32 4.41
CA ASN A 42 10.94 -9.28 3.40
C ASN A 42 11.69 -8.01 3.83
N TYR A 43 11.62 -7.66 5.11
CA TYR A 43 12.38 -6.54 5.67
C TYR A 43 13.90 -6.77 5.55
N GLN A 44 14.37 -7.98 5.83
CA GLN A 44 15.78 -8.32 5.72
C GLN A 44 16.29 -8.22 4.27
N ILE A 45 15.52 -8.74 3.30
CA ILE A 45 15.82 -8.60 1.87
C ILE A 45 15.87 -7.12 1.47
N TRP A 46 14.87 -6.34 1.90
CA TRP A 46 14.83 -4.91 1.60
C TRP A 46 16.04 -4.15 2.16
N ILE A 47 16.50 -4.50 3.36
CA ILE A 47 17.71 -3.93 3.97
C ILE A 47 18.94 -4.25 3.12
N GLU A 48 19.12 -5.51 2.74
CA GLU A 48 20.27 -5.96 1.95
C GLU A 48 20.32 -5.25 0.58
N GLU A 49 19.20 -5.22 -0.14
CA GLU A 49 19.10 -4.53 -1.42
C GLU A 49 19.35 -3.01 -1.29
N THR A 50 18.89 -2.41 -0.19
CA THR A 50 19.06 -0.98 0.05
C THR A 50 20.52 -0.66 0.37
N GLN A 51 21.17 -1.47 1.19
CA GLN A 51 22.60 -1.33 1.51
C GLN A 51 23.45 -1.43 0.24
N GLU A 52 23.20 -2.42 -0.62
CA GLU A 52 23.91 -2.57 -1.88
C GLU A 52 23.76 -1.32 -2.78
N LYS A 53 22.53 -0.80 -2.94
CA LYS A 53 22.28 0.41 -3.73
C LYS A 53 22.97 1.64 -3.17
N VAL A 54 23.03 1.77 -1.84
CA VAL A 54 23.71 2.88 -1.17
C VAL A 54 25.22 2.79 -1.40
N ASP A 55 25.81 1.60 -1.27
CA ASP A 55 27.24 1.39 -1.49
C ASP A 55 27.65 1.72 -2.93
N ILE A 56 26.87 1.27 -3.92
CA ILE A 56 27.05 1.64 -5.33
C ILE A 56 27.01 3.16 -5.50
N ALA A 57 25.98 3.82 -4.97
CA ALA A 57 25.82 5.28 -5.10
C ALA A 57 26.99 6.06 -4.45
N ILE A 58 27.51 5.58 -3.31
CA ILE A 58 28.69 6.18 -2.67
C ILE A 58 29.91 6.08 -3.58
N GLU A 59 30.13 4.92 -4.22
CA GLU A 59 31.26 4.74 -5.15
C GLU A 59 31.12 5.60 -6.40
N GLU A 60 29.91 5.71 -6.99
CA GLU A 60 29.64 6.62 -8.11
C GLU A 60 29.97 8.08 -7.75
N ILE A 61 29.54 8.53 -6.57
CA ILE A 61 29.86 9.88 -6.07
C ILE A 61 31.37 10.05 -5.90
N ARG A 62 32.08 9.06 -5.35
CA ARG A 62 33.55 9.10 -5.20
C ARG A 62 34.28 9.15 -6.55
N ARG A 63 33.75 8.52 -7.59
CA ARG A 63 34.24 8.61 -8.97
C ARG A 63 33.89 9.94 -9.66
N GLY A 64 33.12 10.81 -9.01
CA GLY A 64 32.69 12.09 -9.57
C GLY A 64 31.52 11.98 -10.53
N GLU A 65 30.80 10.85 -10.52
CA GLU A 65 29.64 10.58 -11.38
C GLU A 65 28.34 11.18 -10.81
N GLY A 66 28.40 11.79 -9.62
CA GLY A 66 27.27 12.50 -9.01
C GLY A 66 26.81 13.68 -9.85
N ILE A 67 25.50 13.78 -10.11
CA ILE A 67 24.89 14.87 -10.88
C ILE A 67 24.27 15.89 -9.93
N ASN A 68 24.51 17.19 -10.17
CA ASN A 68 23.88 18.25 -9.40
C ASN A 68 22.34 18.24 -9.59
N GLY A 69 21.60 18.28 -8.48
CA GLY A 69 20.14 18.21 -8.48
C GLY A 69 19.45 19.30 -9.32
N GLU A 70 19.99 20.51 -9.39
CA GLU A 70 19.42 21.58 -10.22
C GLU A 70 19.45 21.21 -11.71
N ILE A 71 20.52 20.56 -12.17
CA ILE A 71 20.67 20.09 -13.55
C ILE A 71 19.58 19.05 -13.85
N VAL A 72 19.41 18.07 -12.96
CA VAL A 72 18.40 17.00 -13.10
C VAL A 72 16.99 17.59 -13.13
N ILE A 73 16.67 18.50 -12.21
CA ILE A 73 15.35 19.14 -12.11
C ILE A 73 15.04 19.92 -13.39
N ASN A 74 16.00 20.67 -13.91
CA ASN A 74 15.80 21.45 -15.14
C ASN A 74 15.59 20.54 -16.35
N GLN A 75 16.40 19.48 -16.50
CA GLN A 75 16.22 18.49 -17.56
C GLN A 75 14.85 17.78 -17.47
N LEU A 76 14.38 17.46 -16.27
CA LEU A 76 13.07 16.84 -16.07
C LEU A 76 11.94 17.80 -16.46
N LYS A 77 12.02 19.07 -16.07
CA LYS A 77 11.06 20.11 -16.49
C LYS A 77 10.99 20.22 -18.03
N ASP A 78 12.14 20.16 -18.70
CA ASP A 78 12.18 20.23 -20.16
C ASP A 78 11.54 19.01 -20.81
N LYS A 79 11.78 17.80 -20.28
CA LYS A 79 11.09 16.57 -20.75
C LYS A 79 9.57 16.66 -20.58
N LEU A 80 9.09 17.18 -19.46
CA LEU A 80 7.65 17.39 -19.21
C LEU A 80 7.02 18.41 -20.15
N ARG A 81 7.79 19.41 -20.61
CA ARG A 81 7.34 20.37 -21.63
C ARG A 81 7.26 19.74 -23.02
N GLN A 82 8.16 18.81 -23.34
CA GLN A 82 8.21 18.12 -24.64
C GLN A 82 7.16 17.01 -24.78
N SER A 83 6.81 16.36 -23.67
CA SER A 83 5.72 15.39 -23.56
C SER A 83 4.70 15.86 -22.51
N PRO A 84 3.89 16.89 -22.83
CA PRO A 84 2.88 17.37 -21.90
C PRO A 84 1.88 16.23 -21.60
N PRO A 85 1.32 16.17 -20.38
CA PRO A 85 0.27 15.22 -20.05
C PRO A 85 -0.84 15.30 -21.11
N ASN A 86 -1.33 14.14 -21.54
CA ASN A 86 -2.24 14.00 -22.69
C ASN A 86 -3.41 15.01 -22.61
N PRO A 87 -3.51 15.99 -23.53
CA PRO A 87 -4.54 17.02 -23.49
C PRO A 87 -5.94 16.52 -23.87
N LYS A 88 -6.15 15.21 -24.11
CA LYS A 88 -7.47 14.65 -24.44
C LYS A 88 -8.48 14.62 -23.27
N GLN A 89 -8.11 15.00 -22.06
CA GLN A 89 -9.07 15.38 -21.01
C GLN A 89 -9.16 16.91 -20.90
N LYS A 90 -9.68 17.56 -21.95
CA LYS A 90 -10.03 18.99 -21.94
C LYS A 90 -11.38 19.27 -21.28
N GLN A 91 -12.17 18.23 -21.04
CA GLN A 91 -13.36 18.36 -20.22
C GLN A 91 -12.94 18.32 -18.75
N PRO A 92 -13.39 19.27 -17.91
CA PRO A 92 -13.25 19.12 -16.47
C PRO A 92 -13.79 17.73 -16.12
N ARG A 93 -13.03 16.94 -15.36
CA ARG A 93 -13.55 15.67 -14.86
C ARG A 93 -14.86 16.02 -14.16
N PRO A 94 -16.00 15.48 -14.60
CA PRO A 94 -17.29 15.84 -14.03
C PRO A 94 -17.18 15.67 -12.53
N ILE A 95 -17.34 16.78 -11.81
CA ILE A 95 -17.39 16.81 -10.36
C ILE A 95 -18.72 16.15 -10.03
N GLY A 96 -18.71 14.99 -9.36
CA GLY A 96 -19.96 14.30 -9.03
C GLY A 96 -20.67 13.68 -10.23
N LEU A 97 -20.03 12.75 -10.96
CA LEU A 97 -20.72 11.83 -11.88
C LEU A 97 -21.90 11.07 -11.24
N CYS A 98 -21.96 11.07 -9.91
CA CYS A 98 -23.01 10.46 -9.09
C CYS A 98 -23.68 11.48 -8.16
N GLU A 99 -23.83 12.76 -8.56
CA GLU A 99 -24.54 13.76 -7.75
C GLU A 99 -25.99 13.29 -7.52
N GLY A 100 -26.28 12.82 -6.31
CA GLY A 100 -27.56 12.22 -5.93
C GLY A 100 -27.69 10.69 -6.12
N GLU A 101 -26.76 10.05 -6.85
CA GLU A 101 -26.73 8.58 -7.02
C GLU A 101 -25.81 7.89 -6.00
N PHE A 102 -24.90 8.64 -5.37
CA PHE A 102 -24.04 8.15 -4.29
C PHE A 102 -24.33 8.95 -3.01
N VAL A 103 -24.90 8.28 -2.01
CA VAL A 103 -25.00 8.84 -0.66
C VAL A 103 -23.65 8.62 0.01
N VAL A 104 -22.90 9.70 0.24
CA VAL A 104 -21.71 9.65 1.08
C VAL A 104 -22.19 9.35 2.51
N PRO A 105 -21.84 8.20 3.11
CA PRO A 105 -22.24 7.91 4.48
C PRO A 105 -21.61 8.94 5.43
N ASP A 106 -22.29 9.24 6.53
CA ASP A 106 -21.76 10.16 7.55
C ASP A 106 -20.43 9.67 8.17
N ASP A 107 -20.16 8.36 8.06
CA ASP A 107 -18.89 7.73 8.44
C ASP A 107 -18.15 7.19 7.20
N PHE A 108 -16.93 7.68 6.98
CA PHE A 108 -16.06 7.24 5.88
C PHE A 108 -15.71 5.75 5.95
N ASN A 109 -15.71 5.15 7.15
CA ASN A 109 -15.40 3.73 7.34
C ASN A 109 -16.63 2.82 7.21
N TYR A 110 -17.78 3.35 6.79
CA TYR A 110 -18.95 2.52 6.55
C TYR A 110 -18.63 1.50 5.45
N PRO A 111 -19.01 0.22 5.61
CA PRO A 111 -18.79 -0.77 4.58
C PRO A 111 -19.44 -0.35 3.27
N LEU A 112 -18.74 -0.56 2.15
CA LEU A 112 -19.27 -0.32 0.82
C LEU A 112 -20.56 -1.14 0.63
N PRO A 113 -21.59 -0.61 -0.05
CA PRO A 113 -22.79 -1.37 -0.40
C PRO A 113 -22.44 -2.67 -1.14
N GLU A 114 -23.16 -3.77 -0.86
CA GLU A 114 -22.91 -5.08 -1.47
C GLU A 114 -22.95 -5.03 -3.01
N GLU A 115 -23.86 -4.23 -3.58
CA GLU A 115 -23.98 -3.99 -5.02
C GLU A 115 -22.68 -3.47 -5.66
N ILE A 116 -21.92 -2.65 -4.91
CA ILE A 116 -20.62 -2.13 -5.35
C ILE A 116 -19.54 -3.19 -5.18
N ILE A 117 -19.57 -3.95 -4.07
CA ILE A 117 -18.61 -5.02 -3.82
C ILE A 117 -18.70 -6.11 -4.91
N ASP A 118 -19.92 -6.47 -5.31
CA ASP A 118 -20.19 -7.50 -6.33
C ASP A 118 -19.62 -7.17 -7.72
N LEU A 119 -19.46 -5.88 -8.05
CA LEU A 119 -18.81 -5.44 -9.29
C LEU A 119 -17.32 -5.81 -9.34
N PHE A 120 -16.67 -5.99 -8.19
CA PHE A 120 -15.23 -6.30 -8.11
C PHE A 120 -14.94 -7.77 -7.85
N THR A 121 -15.91 -8.55 -7.37
CA THR A 121 -15.73 -9.95 -6.97
C THR A 121 -16.24 -10.95 -8.00
N ASN A 122 -17.15 -10.55 -8.88
CA ASN A 122 -17.60 -11.39 -9.99
C ASN A 122 -16.75 -11.15 -11.25
N HIS A 123 -15.61 -11.84 -11.32
CA HIS A 123 -14.82 -12.06 -12.54
C HIS A 123 -14.50 -13.54 -12.73
#